data_AF-A0A8H5F990-F1
#
_entry.id   AF-A0A8H5F990-F1
#
_cell.length_a   1.000
_cell.length_b   1.000
_cell.length_c   1.000
_cell.angle_alpha   90.00
_cell.angle_beta   90.00
_cell.angle_gamma   90.00
#
_symmetry.space_group_name_H-M   'P 1'
#
loop_
_entity.id
_entity.type
_entity.pdbx_description
1 polymer ?
#
loop_
_entity_poly.entity_id
_entity_poly.type
_entity_poly.pdbx_seq_one_letter_code
_entity_poly.pdbx_strand_id
1 'polypeptide(L)'
;MRPTYVKQDISQPFHPPPPSADSTPATATEHVAAGLKGTINNPNVSDDAKQRASQRLEEAGPDMQNLQSSNQGSDPSEAHDNHVIGGYKATLKNPRVSDDAKDNAREKLNTFGASVE
;
A
#
# COMPACT_ATOMS: atom_id res chain seq x y z
N MET A 1 -26.92 54.81 -33.15
CA MET A 1 -27.00 53.35 -32.93
C MET A 1 -26.88 53.08 -31.43
N ARG A 2 -27.86 52.44 -30.80
CA ARG A 2 -27.80 52.04 -29.39
C ARG A 2 -27.25 50.61 -29.31
N PRO A 3 -26.23 50.32 -28.48
CA PRO A 3 -25.74 48.96 -28.34
C PRO A 3 -26.76 48.11 -27.58
N THR A 4 -27.20 47.02 -28.19
CA THR A 4 -28.05 46.00 -27.57
C THR A 4 -27.18 45.13 -26.64
N TYR A 5 -27.41 45.23 -25.33
CA TYR A 5 -26.75 44.36 -24.36
C TYR A 5 -27.57 43.07 -24.23
N VAL A 6 -27.05 41.96 -24.77
CA VAL A 6 -27.60 40.63 -24.57
C VAL A 6 -27.30 40.23 -23.13
N LYS A 7 -28.33 40.10 -22.29
CA LYS A 7 -28.20 39.53 -20.95
C LYS A 7 -27.74 38.08 -21.09
N GLN A 8 -26.47 37.83 -20.73
CA GLN A 8 -25.96 36.48 -20.60
C GLN A 8 -26.71 35.79 -19.45
N ASP A 9 -27.40 34.71 -19.80
CA ASP A 9 -28.03 33.82 -18.85
C ASP A 9 -26.94 33.13 -18.01
N ILE A 10 -26.79 33.58 -16.77
CA ILE A 10 -25.82 33.05 -15.80
C ILE A 10 -26.31 31.74 -15.13
N SER A 11 -27.36 31.10 -15.68
CA SER A 11 -27.91 29.84 -15.19
C SER A 11 -27.09 28.59 -15.59
N GLN A 12 -25.77 28.73 -15.79
CA GLN A 12 -24.87 27.58 -15.84
C GLN A 12 -24.16 27.48 -14.50
N PRO A 13 -24.25 26.36 -13.75
CA PRO A 13 -23.44 26.20 -12.55
C PRO A 13 -21.99 26.39 -12.96
N PHE A 14 -21.27 27.26 -12.26
CA PHE A 14 -19.83 27.45 -12.45
C PHE A 14 -19.16 26.14 -12.05
N HIS A 15 -19.11 25.19 -12.96
CA HIS A 15 -18.32 23.99 -12.82
C HIS A 15 -16.88 24.45 -13.02
N PRO A 16 -16.01 24.31 -12.00
CA PRO A 16 -14.61 24.62 -12.20
C PRO A 16 -14.13 23.81 -13.42
N PRO A 17 -13.33 24.40 -14.32
CA PRO A 17 -12.74 23.63 -15.40
C PRO A 17 -12.02 22.43 -14.78
N PRO A 18 -12.15 21.20 -15.34
CA PRO A 18 -11.36 20.08 -14.86
C PRO A 18 -9.89 20.51 -14.89
N PRO A 19 -9.10 20.18 -13.85
CA PRO A 19 -7.70 20.57 -13.80
C PRO A 19 -7.03 20.10 -15.09
N SER A 20 -6.38 21.02 -15.80
CA SER A 20 -5.66 20.75 -17.03
C SER A 20 -4.73 19.56 -16.82
N ALA A 21 -4.80 18.58 -17.73
CA ALA A 21 -4.07 17.32 -17.71
C ALA A 21 -2.56 17.49 -17.97
N ASP A 22 -1.90 18.41 -17.26
CA ASP A 22 -0.47 18.71 -17.38
C ASP A 22 0.22 18.84 -16.01
N SER A 23 -0.05 17.87 -15.13
CA SER A 23 0.82 17.54 -13.99
C SER A 23 0.45 16.15 -13.50
N THR A 24 1.20 15.15 -13.95
CA THR A 24 1.16 13.79 -13.41
C THR A 24 1.68 13.81 -11.97
N PRO A 25 0.97 13.17 -11.02
CA PRO A 25 1.64 12.56 -9.90
C PRO A 25 1.61 11.06 -10.13
N ALA A 26 2.52 10.55 -10.97
CA ALA A 26 2.75 9.11 -11.07
C ALA A 26 2.95 8.46 -9.67
N THR A 27 3.39 9.26 -8.69
CA THR A 27 3.53 8.89 -7.28
C THR A 27 2.24 8.98 -6.44
N ALA A 28 1.26 9.82 -6.78
CA ALA A 28 0.01 9.88 -6.00
C ALA A 28 -0.94 8.75 -6.39
N THR A 29 -0.98 8.35 -7.66
CA THR A 29 -1.77 7.18 -8.09
C THR A 29 -1.31 5.91 -7.36
N GLU A 30 0.00 5.80 -7.09
CA GLU A 30 0.56 4.65 -6.36
C GLU A 30 0.12 4.55 -4.90
N HIS A 31 0.25 5.66 -4.16
CA HIS A 31 -0.22 5.70 -2.77
C HIS A 31 -1.75 5.60 -2.69
N VAL A 32 -2.47 6.13 -3.67
CA VAL A 32 -3.93 6.01 -3.77
C VAL A 32 -4.33 4.54 -3.95
N ALA A 33 -3.73 3.81 -4.90
CA ALA A 33 -4.03 2.40 -5.12
C ALA A 33 -3.74 1.55 -3.87
N ALA A 34 -2.60 1.77 -3.20
CA ALA A 34 -2.27 1.11 -1.95
C ALA A 34 -3.28 1.42 -0.83
N GLY A 35 -3.69 2.69 -0.71
CA GLY A 35 -4.71 3.12 0.25
C GLY A 35 -6.07 2.49 -0.01
N LEU A 36 -6.54 2.47 -1.26
CA LEU A 36 -7.81 1.84 -1.66
C LEU A 36 -7.78 0.33 -1.38
N LYS A 37 -6.67 -0.35 -1.70
CA LYS A 37 -6.50 -1.78 -1.37
C LYS A 37 -6.54 -2.03 0.15
N GLY A 38 -5.96 -1.12 0.93
CA GLY A 38 -6.08 -1.13 2.39
C GLY A 38 -7.52 -1.02 2.88
N THR A 39 -8.34 -0.15 2.26
CA THR A 39 -9.76 -0.02 2.62
C THR A 39 -10.57 -1.28 2.31
N ILE A 40 -10.30 -1.96 1.18
CA ILE A 40 -11.00 -3.20 0.80
C ILE A 40 -10.80 -4.30 1.85
N ASN A 41 -9.59 -4.43 2.38
CA ASN A 41 -9.22 -5.46 3.35
C ASN A 41 -9.52 -5.08 4.81
N ASN A 42 -9.94 -3.84 5.08
CA ASN A 42 -10.22 -3.40 6.44
C ASN A 42 -11.60 -3.92 6.92
N PRO A 43 -11.68 -4.71 8.00
CA PRO A 43 -12.97 -5.18 8.53
C PRO A 43 -13.79 -4.06 9.19
N ASN A 44 -13.16 -2.93 9.53
CA ASN A 44 -13.80 -1.81 10.23
C ASN A 44 -14.43 -0.77 9.28
N VAL A 45 -14.46 -1.01 7.97
CA VAL A 45 -15.12 -0.12 6.99
C VAL A 45 -16.42 -0.73 6.48
N SER A 46 -17.34 0.12 6.01
CA SER A 46 -18.61 -0.32 5.43
C SER A 46 -18.44 -0.96 4.06
N ASP A 47 -19.41 -1.79 3.66
CA ASP A 47 -19.42 -2.44 2.35
C ASP A 47 -19.49 -1.43 1.21
N ASP A 48 -20.27 -0.35 1.38
CA ASP A 48 -20.31 0.80 0.47
C ASP A 48 -18.93 1.44 0.24
N ALA A 49 -18.10 1.50 1.29
CA ALA A 49 -16.75 2.05 1.18
C ALA A 49 -15.83 1.10 0.41
N LYS A 50 -15.93 -0.21 0.65
CA LYS A 50 -15.18 -1.23 -0.09
C LYS A 50 -15.54 -1.23 -1.57
N GLN A 51 -16.83 -1.17 -1.90
CA GLN A 51 -17.31 -1.13 -3.28
C GLN A 51 -16.77 0.08 -4.04
N ARG A 52 -16.85 1.28 -3.44
CA ARG A 52 -16.28 2.50 -4.03
C ARG A 52 -14.77 2.42 -4.20
N ALA A 53 -14.08 1.81 -3.23
CA ALA A 53 -12.64 1.63 -3.31
C ALA A 53 -12.25 0.68 -4.45
N SER A 54 -12.96 -0.44 -4.61
CA SER A 54 -12.77 -1.37 -5.72
C SER A 54 -13.00 -0.72 -7.07
N GLN A 55 -14.07 0.07 -7.21
CA GLN A 55 -14.38 0.79 -8.45
C GLN A 55 -13.27 1.79 -8.81
N ARG A 56 -12.78 2.57 -7.84
CA ARG A 56 -11.68 3.52 -8.06
C ARG A 56 -10.35 2.82 -8.35
N LEU A 57 -10.14 1.63 -7.78
CA LEU A 57 -8.92 0.84 -8.02
C LEU A 57 -8.90 0.29 -9.45
N GLU A 58 -10.06 -0.10 -9.99
CA GLU A 58 -10.22 -0.51 -11.40
C GLU A 58 -10.02 0.67 -12.36
N GLU A 59 -10.56 1.85 -12.02
CA GLU A 59 -10.36 3.09 -12.78
C GLU A 59 -8.90 3.57 -12.77
N ALA A 60 -8.18 3.38 -11.67
CA ALA A 60 -6.77 3.77 -11.51
C ALA A 60 -5.78 2.91 -12.35
N GLY A 61 -6.25 1.83 -12.96
CA GLY A 61 -5.49 1.03 -13.93
C GLY A 61 -4.49 0.03 -13.32
N PRO A 62 -4.19 -1.08 -14.04
CA PRO A 62 -3.34 -2.18 -13.55
C PRO A 62 -1.82 -1.93 -13.66
N ASP A 63 -1.37 -0.72 -14.04
CA ASP A 63 0.04 -0.40 -14.37
C ASP A 63 1.05 -0.57 -13.21
N MET A 64 0.58 -0.97 -12.02
CA MET A 64 1.37 -1.08 -10.80
C MET A 64 1.50 -2.49 -10.22
N GLN A 65 0.90 -3.50 -10.84
CA GLN A 65 1.07 -4.88 -10.37
C GLN A 65 2.52 -5.37 -10.53
N ASN A 66 3.35 -4.68 -11.31
CA ASN A 66 4.73 -5.09 -11.60
C ASN A 66 5.76 -4.71 -10.51
N LEU A 67 5.41 -3.82 -9.55
CA LEU A 67 6.33 -3.44 -8.45
C LEU A 67 6.00 -4.11 -7.11
N GLN A 68 4.82 -4.74 -6.97
CA GLN A 68 4.42 -5.51 -5.78
C GLN A 68 4.79 -6.99 -5.84
N SER A 69 5.27 -7.49 -6.99
CA SER A 69 5.67 -8.89 -7.14
C SER A 69 6.92 -9.27 -6.31
N SER A 70 7.57 -8.32 -5.63
CA SER A 70 8.66 -8.58 -4.70
C SER A 70 8.21 -8.80 -3.25
N ASN A 71 6.92 -8.59 -2.91
CA ASN A 71 6.45 -8.73 -1.53
C ASN A 71 5.00 -9.23 -1.36
N GLN A 72 4.30 -9.54 -2.46
CA GLN A 72 2.91 -10.01 -2.43
C GLN A 72 2.83 -11.40 -3.07
N GLY A 73 3.43 -12.38 -2.39
CA GLY A 73 3.46 -13.77 -2.85
C GLY A 73 3.99 -14.76 -1.82
N SER A 74 4.71 -14.29 -0.80
CA SER A 74 5.02 -15.11 0.37
C SER A 74 3.73 -15.27 1.17
N ASP A 75 3.34 -16.51 1.40
CA ASP A 75 2.27 -16.88 2.32
C ASP A 75 2.42 -16.05 3.62
N PRO A 76 1.34 -15.55 4.27
CA PRO A 76 1.46 -14.86 5.55
C PRO A 76 2.26 -15.68 6.58
N SER A 77 2.27 -17.01 6.46
CA SER A 77 3.15 -17.90 7.22
C SER A 77 4.63 -17.69 6.91
N GLU A 78 5.02 -17.58 5.64
CA GLU A 78 6.41 -17.40 5.21
C GLU A 78 6.94 -15.98 5.51
N ALA A 79 6.11 -14.95 5.37
CA ALA A 79 6.47 -13.60 5.81
C ALA A 79 6.66 -13.52 7.34
N HIS A 80 5.85 -14.26 8.09
CA HIS A 80 6.00 -14.40 9.53
C HIS A 80 7.31 -15.11 9.89
N ASP A 81 7.62 -16.23 9.23
CA ASP A 81 8.83 -17.01 9.47
C ASP A 81 10.09 -16.18 9.18
N ASN A 82 10.11 -15.40 8.10
CA ASN A 82 11.24 -14.50 7.78
C ASN A 82 11.49 -13.45 8.87
N HIS A 83 10.44 -12.85 9.43
CA HIS A 83 10.58 -11.92 10.56
C HIS A 83 11.08 -12.62 11.82
N VAL A 84 10.59 -13.82 12.10
CA VAL A 84 11.00 -14.64 13.25
C VAL A 84 12.49 -15.02 13.13
N ILE A 85 12.93 -15.51 11.97
CA ILE A 85 14.34 -15.78 11.64
C ILE A 85 15.19 -14.52 11.84
N GLY A 86 14.74 -13.37 11.32
CA GLY A 86 15.43 -12.09 11.51
C GLY A 86 15.61 -11.73 13.00
N GLY A 87 14.57 -11.93 13.81
CA GLY A 87 14.61 -11.72 15.25
C GLY A 87 15.65 -12.60 15.96
N TYR A 88 15.67 -13.91 15.68
CA TYR A 88 16.67 -14.81 16.26
C TYR A 88 18.09 -14.46 15.82
N LYS A 89 18.31 -14.07 14.56
CA LYS A 89 19.63 -13.60 14.09
C LYS A 89 20.09 -12.34 14.83
N ALA A 90 19.16 -11.42 15.14
CA ALA A 90 19.47 -10.24 15.95
C ALA A 90 19.85 -10.62 17.38
N THR A 91 19.16 -11.59 17.99
CA THR A 91 19.48 -12.13 19.32
C THR A 91 20.92 -12.65 19.40
N LEU A 92 21.39 -13.36 18.37
CA LEU A 92 22.77 -13.85 18.31
C LEU A 92 23.82 -12.74 18.26
N LYS A 93 23.51 -11.63 17.59
CA LYS A 93 24.42 -10.48 17.45
C LYS A 93 24.38 -9.54 18.66
N ASN A 94 23.36 -9.63 19.52
CA ASN A 94 23.20 -8.74 20.65
C ASN A 94 24.14 -9.13 21.81
N PRO A 95 25.11 -8.28 22.19
CA PRO A 95 26.04 -8.59 23.28
C PRO A 95 25.39 -8.58 24.66
N ARG A 96 24.18 -8.00 24.79
CA ARG A 96 23.43 -7.93 26.06
C ARG A 96 22.56 -9.17 26.34
N VAL A 97 22.51 -10.11 25.40
CA VAL A 97 21.73 -11.34 25.55
C VAL A 97 22.61 -12.42 26.18
N SER A 98 22.02 -13.23 27.07
CA SER A 98 22.70 -14.36 27.71
C SER A 98 23.06 -15.45 26.72
N ASP A 99 24.04 -16.27 27.07
CA ASP A 99 24.50 -17.35 26.21
C ASP A 99 23.39 -18.40 26.00
N ASP A 100 22.65 -18.76 27.04
CA ASP A 100 21.48 -19.66 26.94
C ASP A 100 20.43 -19.18 25.91
N ALA A 101 20.17 -17.88 25.86
CA ALA A 101 19.19 -17.30 24.93
C ALA A 101 19.73 -17.29 23.49
N LYS A 102 21.05 -17.15 23.31
CA LYS A 102 21.68 -17.29 21.99
C LYS A 102 21.63 -18.74 21.53
N ASP A 103 21.86 -19.71 22.41
CA ASP A 103 21.81 -21.13 22.06
C ASP A 103 20.39 -21.55 21.64
N ASN A 104 19.37 -21.08 22.35
CA ASN A 104 17.98 -21.25 21.92
C ASN A 104 17.73 -20.63 20.53
N ALA A 105 18.21 -19.41 20.29
CA ALA A 105 18.07 -18.75 19.00
C ALA A 105 18.74 -19.54 17.86
N ARG A 106 19.90 -20.17 18.11
CA ARG A 106 20.56 -21.06 17.12
C ARG A 106 19.72 -22.28 16.79
N GLU A 107 19.15 -22.93 17.81
CA GLU A 107 18.29 -24.11 17.61
C GLU A 107 17.04 -23.75 16.79
N LYS A 108 16.41 -22.61 17.08
CA LYS A 108 15.26 -22.13 16.33
C LYS A 108 15.64 -21.86 14.87
N LEU A 109 16.74 -21.16 14.63
CA LEU A 109 17.22 -20.89 13.28
C LEU A 109 17.51 -22.15 12.47
N ASN A 110 18.07 -23.19 13.10
CA ASN A 110 18.27 -24.49 12.47
C ASN A 110 16.93 -25.17 12.10
N THR A 111 15.91 -25.05 12.96
CA THR A 111 14.55 -25.57 12.68
C THR A 111 13.94 -24.91 11.44
N PHE A 112 14.18 -23.61 11.26
CA PHE A 112 13.71 -22.85 10.10
C PHE A 112 14.59 -23.03 8.85
N GLY A 113 15.64 -23.87 8.89
CA GLY A 113 16.59 -24.05 7.79
C GLY A 113 17.44 -22.81 7.48
N ALA A 114 17.40 -21.80 8.36
CA ALA A 114 18.15 -20.56 8.24
C ALA A 114 19.47 -20.68 9.01
N SER A 115 20.42 -21.43 8.46
CA SER A 115 21.76 -21.51 9.03
C SER A 115 22.43 -20.13 9.03
N VAL A 116 22.95 -19.72 10.18
CA VAL A 116 23.77 -18.51 10.32
C VAL A 116 25.20 -18.92 9.98
N GLU A 117 25.58 -18.77 8.71
CA GLU A 117 26.99 -18.72 8.32
C GLU A 117 27.59 -17.35 8.62
#